data_AF-A0A0A0R6G7-F1
#
_entry.id   AF-A0A0A0R6G7-F1
#
_cell.length_a   1.000
_cell.length_b   1.000
_cell.length_c   1.000
_cell.angle_alpha   90.00
_cell.angle_beta   90.00
_cell.angle_gamma   90.00
#
_symmetry.space_group_name_H-M   'P 1'
#
loop_
_entity.id
_entity.type
_entity.pdbx_description
1 polymer ?
#
loop_
_entity_poly.entity_id
_entity_poly.type
_entity_poly.pdbx_seq_one_letter_code
_entity_poly.pdbx_strand_id
1 'polypeptide(L)'
;RLNFLGQVEIQDGLYGVGFYEGEFTTAENGKGTDKNSDSLTNRYAYAGLGGTFGEVTYGKNDGALGVITDFTDIMAYHGNSAAMKINAADRADNMLSYKGQFQDLSVKASYRFADRTELKADGTPAGEGDAVASYSDNSADGYSLSGIYAIGETGVKLGAGYASQYSGDAAQDEYMLSGSYTMGDLYFAGVFTDGQVAKNDGDYTGYEVAAAYTLGQTVFSSTYNNAETNGETS
;
A
#
# COMPACT_ATOMS: atom_id res chain seq x y z
N ARG A 1 -16.75 7.59 1.27
CA ARG A 1 -16.27 6.32 1.86
C ARG A 1 -17.13 5.99 3.07
N LEU A 2 -17.41 4.71 3.30
CA LEU A 2 -18.02 4.20 4.52
C LEU A 2 -17.11 3.11 5.06
N ASN A 3 -16.79 3.18 6.35
CA ASN A 3 -15.98 2.15 7.00
C ASN A 3 -16.58 1.73 8.34
N PHE A 4 -16.21 0.53 8.79
CA PHE A 4 -16.62 -0.06 10.04
C PHE A 4 -15.41 -0.73 10.67
N LEU A 5 -15.06 -0.31 11.89
CA LEU A 5 -13.98 -0.87 12.69
C LEU A 5 -14.59 -1.51 13.93
N GLY A 6 -14.39 -2.82 14.09
CA GLY A 6 -14.68 -3.55 15.31
C GLY A 6 -13.38 -3.99 15.97
N GLN A 7 -13.26 -3.73 17.28
CA GLN A 7 -12.14 -4.22 18.08
C GLN A 7 -12.68 -4.83 19.37
N VAL A 8 -12.14 -5.99 19.75
CA VAL A 8 -12.52 -6.72 20.95
C VAL A 8 -11.28 -7.06 21.75
N GLU A 9 -11.24 -6.63 23.00
CA GLU A 9 -10.23 -7.06 23.95
C GLU A 9 -10.46 -8.53 24.29
N ILE A 10 -9.40 -9.35 24.19
CA ILE A 10 -9.44 -10.77 24.55
C ILE A 10 -8.93 -10.95 25.97
N GLN A 11 -7.79 -10.33 26.26
CA GLN A 11 -7.17 -10.22 27.58
C GLN A 11 -6.16 -9.05 27.57
N ASP A 12 -5.53 -8.78 28.70
CA ASP A 12 -4.50 -7.74 28.78
C ASP A 12 -3.38 -7.98 27.76
N GLY A 13 -3.09 -6.95 26.96
CA GLY A 13 -2.10 -6.99 25.89
C GLY A 13 -2.47 -7.82 24.65
N LEU A 14 -3.73 -8.26 24.48
CA LEU A 14 -4.20 -9.01 23.30
C LEU A 14 -5.63 -8.62 22.88
N TYR A 15 -5.81 -8.25 21.61
CA TYR A 15 -7.10 -7.89 21.03
C TYR A 15 -7.32 -8.53 19.65
N GLY A 16 -8.58 -8.70 19.27
CA GLY A 16 -9.02 -8.99 17.91
C GLY A 16 -9.52 -7.73 17.21
N VAL A 17 -9.32 -7.64 15.90
CA VAL A 17 -9.77 -6.51 15.07
C VAL A 17 -10.42 -7.02 13.78
N GLY A 18 -11.45 -6.31 13.32
CA GLY A 18 -12.06 -6.49 12.01
C GLY A 18 -12.36 -5.13 11.39
N PHE A 19 -12.04 -4.97 10.11
CA PHE A 19 -12.22 -3.71 9.40
C PHE A 19 -12.76 -3.91 7.99
N TYR A 20 -13.68 -3.04 7.60
CA TYR A 20 -14.19 -2.93 6.24
C TYR A 20 -14.22 -1.47 5.81
N GLU A 21 -13.88 -1.19 4.55
CA GLU A 21 -14.09 0.11 3.91
C GLU A 21 -14.58 -0.05 2.47
N GLY A 22 -15.69 0.63 2.17
CA GLY A 22 -16.25 0.79 0.83
C GLY A 22 -16.14 2.23 0.33
N GLU A 23 -15.75 2.39 -0.93
CA GLU A 23 -15.79 3.66 -1.65
C GLU A 23 -16.87 3.64 -2.73
N PHE A 24 -17.70 4.70 -2.75
CA PHE A 24 -18.84 4.85 -3.64
C PHE A 24 -18.62 6.11 -4.48
N THR A 25 -18.86 6.01 -5.79
CA THR A 25 -18.69 7.11 -6.74
C THR A 25 -19.83 7.14 -7.76
N THR A 26 -19.98 8.23 -8.50
CA THR A 26 -21.03 8.40 -9.51
C THR A 26 -20.43 8.94 -10.81
N ALA A 27 -20.88 8.44 -11.96
CA ALA A 27 -20.39 8.89 -13.28
C ALA A 27 -21.53 9.06 -14.28
N GLU A 28 -22.50 9.92 -13.95
CA GLU A 28 -23.71 10.14 -14.76
C GLU A 28 -23.39 10.59 -16.19
N ASN A 29 -22.31 11.34 -16.40
CA ASN A 29 -21.84 11.79 -17.72
C ASN A 29 -22.95 12.46 -18.58
N GLY A 30 -23.84 13.22 -17.94
CA GLY A 30 -24.99 13.87 -18.57
C GLY A 30 -26.10 12.93 -19.03
N LYS A 31 -26.05 11.65 -18.67
CA LYS A 31 -27.16 10.69 -18.85
C LYS A 31 -28.22 10.95 -17.77
N GLY A 32 -29.41 10.36 -17.94
CA GLY A 32 -30.52 10.55 -16.99
C GLY A 32 -30.19 10.14 -15.55
N THR A 33 -31.09 10.49 -14.63
CA THR A 33 -30.96 10.25 -13.18
C THR A 33 -30.53 8.82 -12.86
N ASP A 34 -29.54 8.70 -11.98
CA ASP A 34 -29.00 7.45 -11.42
C ASP A 34 -28.34 6.51 -12.46
N LYS A 35 -28.03 6.99 -13.68
CA LYS A 35 -27.28 6.20 -14.66
C LYS A 35 -25.80 6.11 -14.28
N ASN A 36 -25.21 4.92 -14.39
CA ASN A 36 -23.82 4.63 -13.99
C ASN A 36 -23.54 4.95 -12.51
N SER A 37 -24.50 4.65 -11.62
CA SER A 37 -24.38 4.83 -10.17
C SER A 37 -23.95 3.57 -9.42
N ASP A 38 -23.80 2.43 -10.11
CA ASP A 38 -23.43 1.12 -9.54
C ASP A 38 -21.91 0.99 -9.29
N SER A 39 -21.32 1.95 -8.58
CA SER A 39 -19.89 1.95 -8.27
C SER A 39 -19.63 1.68 -6.78
N LEU A 40 -19.00 0.54 -6.50
CA LEU A 40 -18.49 0.17 -5.19
C LEU A 40 -17.10 -0.43 -5.33
N THR A 41 -16.13 0.16 -4.65
CA THR A 41 -14.80 -0.42 -4.44
C THR A 41 -14.65 -0.85 -2.99
N ASN A 42 -14.55 -2.15 -2.74
CA ASN A 42 -14.14 -2.68 -1.44
C ASN A 42 -12.64 -2.44 -1.28
N ARG A 43 -12.29 -1.36 -0.58
CA ARG A 43 -10.91 -0.92 -0.39
C ARG A 43 -10.18 -1.80 0.61
N TYR A 44 -10.84 -2.10 1.73
CA TYR A 44 -10.32 -2.95 2.80
C TYR A 44 -11.38 -3.95 3.24
N ALA A 45 -10.92 -5.17 3.53
CA ALA A 45 -11.71 -6.23 4.14
C ALA A 45 -10.75 -7.21 4.80
N TYR A 46 -10.51 -7.03 6.10
CA TYR A 46 -9.55 -7.84 6.84
C TYR A 46 -10.00 -8.09 8.27
N ALA A 47 -9.42 -9.13 8.86
CA ALA A 47 -9.47 -9.40 10.28
C ALA A 47 -8.07 -9.75 10.79
N GLY A 48 -7.85 -9.59 12.09
CA GLY A 48 -6.54 -9.82 12.67
C GLY A 48 -6.52 -9.89 14.19
N LEU A 49 -5.32 -10.10 14.70
CA LEU A 49 -4.99 -10.10 16.12
C LEU A 49 -3.85 -9.11 16.35
N GLY A 50 -3.94 -8.34 17.41
CA GLY A 50 -2.86 -7.46 17.82
C GLY A 50 -2.64 -7.46 19.32
N GLY A 51 -1.52 -6.89 19.74
CA GLY A 51 -1.09 -6.87 21.12
C GLY A 51 0.26 -6.19 21.28
N THR A 52 0.95 -6.48 22.38
CA THR A 52 2.29 -5.92 22.68
C THR A 52 3.33 -6.22 21.59
N PHE A 53 3.14 -7.29 20.82
CA PHE A 53 4.02 -7.69 19.73
C PHE A 53 3.76 -6.95 18.41
N GLY A 54 2.73 -6.10 18.32
CA GLY A 54 2.23 -5.54 17.07
C GLY A 54 0.90 -6.16 16.65
N GLU A 55 0.53 -6.04 15.38
CA GLU A 55 -0.74 -6.51 14.82
C GLU A 55 -0.49 -7.28 13.52
N VAL A 56 -1.11 -8.46 13.40
CA VAL A 56 -1.12 -9.29 12.17
C VAL A 56 -2.54 -9.41 11.66
N THR A 57 -2.75 -9.17 10.36
CA THR A 57 -4.05 -9.29 9.69
C THR A 57 -3.97 -10.20 8.47
N TYR A 58 -5.10 -10.80 8.09
CA TYR A 58 -5.30 -11.43 6.79
C TYR A 58 -6.53 -10.83 6.09
N GLY A 59 -6.44 -10.70 4.78
CA GLY A 59 -7.45 -10.09 3.92
C GLY A 59 -6.88 -8.89 3.18
N LYS A 60 -7.76 -8.08 2.55
CA LYS A 60 -7.32 -6.91 1.80
C LYS A 60 -6.90 -5.79 2.75
N ASN A 61 -5.60 -5.57 2.87
CA ASN A 61 -5.00 -4.56 3.74
C ASN A 61 -3.72 -3.99 3.13
N ASP A 62 -3.15 -2.95 3.74
CA ASP A 62 -1.92 -2.33 3.27
C ASP A 62 -0.71 -3.25 3.43
N GLY A 63 0.22 -3.17 2.48
CA GLY A 63 1.58 -3.66 2.56
C GLY A 63 2.50 -2.71 3.34
N ALA A 64 3.80 -2.80 3.11
CA ALA A 64 4.79 -2.11 3.92
C ALA A 64 5.23 -0.74 3.38
N LEU A 65 5.03 -0.42 2.10
CA LEU A 65 5.65 0.78 1.50
C LEU A 65 4.79 2.05 1.57
N GLY A 66 3.49 1.93 1.87
CA GLY A 66 2.63 3.11 2.07
C GLY A 66 3.21 4.12 3.08
N VAL A 67 3.70 3.63 4.23
CA VAL A 67 4.29 4.49 5.28
C VAL A 67 5.61 5.16 4.88
N ILE A 68 6.26 4.68 3.82
CA ILE A 68 7.45 5.31 3.25
C ILE A 68 7.03 6.42 2.28
N THR A 69 6.00 6.18 1.45
CA THR A 69 5.44 7.21 0.56
C THR A 69 4.71 8.33 1.30
N ASP A 70 4.16 8.05 2.49
CA ASP A 70 3.51 9.03 3.37
C ASP A 70 4.44 10.19 3.78
N PHE A 71 5.77 10.03 3.63
CA PHE A 71 6.72 11.11 3.87
C PHE A 71 6.47 12.31 2.94
N THR A 72 6.12 12.08 1.68
CA THR A 72 5.90 13.15 0.67
C THR A 72 4.45 13.28 0.24
N ASP A 73 3.60 12.27 0.47
CA ASP A 73 2.15 12.31 0.22
C ASP A 73 1.38 13.13 1.28
N ILE A 74 1.63 14.44 1.29
CA ILE A 74 1.10 15.37 2.31
C ILE A 74 0.02 16.32 1.77
N MET A 75 -0.29 16.23 0.47
CA MET A 75 -1.24 17.14 -0.17
C MET A 75 -2.67 16.60 -0.08
N ALA A 76 -3.65 17.51 -0.11
CA ALA A 76 -5.06 17.12 0.00
C ALA A 76 -5.65 16.42 -1.27
N TYR A 77 -4.96 16.47 -2.41
CA TYR A 77 -5.47 15.92 -3.68
C TYR A 77 -4.38 15.53 -4.69
N HIS A 78 -3.38 16.40 -4.89
CA HIS A 78 -2.23 16.14 -5.77
C HIS A 78 -1.12 15.39 -5.00
N GLY A 79 0.08 15.30 -5.55
CA GLY A 79 1.21 14.61 -4.92
C GLY A 79 1.23 13.11 -5.21
N ASN A 80 2.22 12.40 -4.63
CA ASN A 80 2.38 10.95 -4.71
C ASN A 80 2.33 10.41 -6.15
N SER A 81 2.85 11.18 -7.11
CA SER A 81 2.84 10.83 -8.53
C SER A 81 4.16 10.22 -9.01
N ALA A 82 5.19 10.20 -8.16
CA ALA A 82 6.50 9.65 -8.45
C ALA A 82 7.00 8.67 -7.38
N ALA A 83 6.09 8.03 -6.65
CA ALA A 83 6.39 6.96 -5.68
C ALA A 83 5.47 5.74 -5.90
N MET A 84 5.56 5.13 -7.09
CA MET A 84 4.84 3.91 -7.45
C MET A 84 5.08 2.83 -6.38
N LYS A 85 4.08 1.98 -6.16
CA LYS A 85 4.19 0.80 -5.30
C LYS A 85 3.65 -0.42 -6.05
N ILE A 86 4.39 -1.52 -6.05
CA ILE A 86 3.91 -2.81 -6.54
C ILE A 86 2.80 -3.33 -5.60
N ASN A 87 1.96 -4.24 -6.10
CA ASN A 87 0.72 -4.62 -5.43
C ASN A 87 0.92 -5.14 -4.00
N ALA A 88 1.91 -6.02 -3.75
CA ALA A 88 2.24 -6.54 -2.42
C ALA A 88 2.75 -5.46 -1.42
N ALA A 89 3.26 -4.34 -1.94
CA ALA A 89 3.74 -3.19 -1.17
C ALA A 89 2.66 -2.12 -0.92
N ASP A 90 1.68 -2.02 -1.83
CA ASP A 90 0.54 -1.09 -1.76
C ASP A 90 -0.61 -1.68 -0.92
N ARG A 91 -1.66 -2.20 -1.54
CA ARG A 91 -2.83 -2.76 -0.88
C ARG A 91 -3.41 -3.91 -1.68
N ALA A 92 -3.18 -5.12 -1.16
CA ALA A 92 -3.54 -6.37 -1.81
C ALA A 92 -4.40 -7.25 -0.91
N ASP A 93 -5.25 -8.09 -1.51
CA ASP A 93 -5.91 -9.21 -0.81
C ASP A 93 -4.99 -10.44 -0.73
N ASN A 94 -5.52 -11.58 -0.29
CA ASN A 94 -4.76 -12.83 -0.17
C ASN A 94 -3.37 -12.65 0.48
N MET A 95 -3.30 -11.77 1.48
CA MET A 95 -2.06 -11.25 2.04
C MET A 95 -2.12 -11.25 3.56
N LEU A 96 -1.03 -11.68 4.17
CA LEU A 96 -0.73 -11.43 5.58
C LEU A 96 -0.01 -10.09 5.70
N SER A 97 -0.50 -9.22 6.55
CA SER A 97 0.14 -7.93 6.87
C SER A 97 0.49 -7.88 8.35
N TYR A 98 1.67 -7.34 8.66
CA TYR A 98 2.15 -7.09 10.02
C TYR A 98 2.55 -5.62 10.19
N LYS A 99 2.25 -5.05 11.36
CA LYS A 99 2.78 -3.75 11.80
C LYS A 99 3.17 -3.82 13.28
N GLY A 100 4.28 -3.17 13.65
CA GLY A 100 4.75 -3.09 15.03
C GLY A 100 5.49 -1.79 15.32
N GLN A 101 5.44 -1.34 16.57
CA GLN A 101 6.16 -0.18 17.08
C GLN A 101 7.02 -0.61 18.27
N PHE A 102 8.32 -0.38 18.18
CA PHE A 102 9.31 -0.72 19.20
C PHE A 102 10.15 0.50 19.53
N GLN A 103 9.75 1.25 20.56
CA GLN A 103 10.37 2.54 20.92
C GLN A 103 10.37 3.47 19.70
N ASP A 104 11.55 3.88 19.22
CA ASP A 104 11.73 4.77 18.08
C ASP A 104 11.65 4.08 16.70
N LEU A 105 11.54 2.75 16.67
CA LEU A 105 11.49 1.95 15.45
C LEU A 105 10.07 1.47 15.15
N SER A 106 9.50 1.93 14.04
CA SER A 106 8.29 1.37 13.44
C SER A 106 8.67 0.35 12.36
N VAL A 107 7.99 -0.79 12.29
CA VAL A 107 8.18 -1.79 11.24
C VAL A 107 6.85 -2.23 10.63
N LYS A 108 6.84 -2.49 9.32
CA LYS A 108 5.75 -3.18 8.63
C LYS A 108 6.30 -4.27 7.74
N ALA A 109 5.58 -5.37 7.61
CA ALA A 109 5.90 -6.44 6.67
C ALA A 109 4.63 -7.03 6.07
N SER A 110 4.71 -7.58 4.86
CA SER A 110 3.61 -8.35 4.28
C SER A 110 4.11 -9.55 3.47
N TYR A 111 3.27 -10.56 3.34
CA TYR A 111 3.45 -11.68 2.42
C TYR A 111 2.11 -11.99 1.74
N ARG A 112 2.07 -11.87 0.42
CA ARG A 112 0.94 -12.19 -0.45
C ARG A 112 1.15 -13.59 -1.03
N PHE A 113 0.12 -14.43 -0.95
CA PHE A 113 0.10 -15.74 -1.59
C PHE A 113 -0.31 -15.60 -3.07
N ALA A 114 0.19 -16.51 -3.92
CA ALA A 114 -0.34 -16.67 -5.27
C ALA A 114 -1.81 -17.13 -5.21
N ASP A 115 -2.61 -16.66 -6.15
CA ASP A 115 -4.05 -16.95 -6.18
C ASP A 115 -4.29 -18.27 -6.92
N ARG A 116 -5.04 -19.17 -6.27
CA ARG A 116 -5.37 -20.48 -6.82
C ARG A 116 -6.12 -20.34 -8.16
N THR A 117 -5.70 -21.12 -9.14
CA THR A 117 -6.39 -21.32 -10.42
C THR A 117 -6.94 -22.75 -10.49
N GLU A 118 -8.15 -22.89 -11.01
CA GLU A 118 -8.79 -24.19 -11.21
C GLU A 118 -8.56 -24.65 -12.64
N LEU A 119 -8.20 -25.92 -12.85
CA LEU A 119 -7.86 -26.45 -14.16
C LEU A 119 -8.78 -27.63 -14.53
N LYS A 120 -9.13 -27.69 -15.81
CA LYS A 120 -9.80 -28.84 -16.43
C LYS A 120 -8.79 -29.99 -16.62
N ALA A 121 -9.29 -31.17 -16.99
CA ALA A 121 -8.44 -32.34 -17.24
C ALA A 121 -7.41 -32.15 -18.37
N ASP A 122 -7.64 -31.20 -19.28
CA ASP A 122 -6.71 -30.83 -20.36
C ASP A 122 -5.69 -29.74 -19.97
N GLY A 123 -5.72 -29.28 -18.72
CA GLY A 123 -4.80 -28.27 -18.20
C GLY A 123 -5.19 -26.81 -18.50
N THR A 124 -6.34 -26.56 -19.11
CA THR A 124 -6.85 -25.19 -19.34
C THR A 124 -7.61 -24.65 -18.13
N PRO A 125 -7.69 -23.32 -17.93
CA PRO A 125 -8.48 -22.72 -16.84
C PRO A 125 -9.96 -23.16 -16.86
N ALA A 126 -10.45 -23.62 -15.72
CA ALA A 126 -11.85 -23.93 -15.49
C ALA A 126 -12.65 -22.67 -15.17
N GLY A 127 -13.83 -22.53 -15.78
CA GLY A 127 -14.81 -21.49 -15.49
C GLY A 127 -16.03 -22.04 -14.75
N GLU A 128 -17.03 -21.17 -14.58
CA GLU A 128 -18.28 -21.54 -13.93
C GLU A 128 -18.97 -22.71 -14.68
N GLY A 129 -19.20 -23.82 -13.97
CA GLY A 129 -19.85 -25.02 -14.49
C GLY A 129 -18.92 -26.06 -15.13
N ASP A 130 -17.61 -25.78 -15.26
CA ASP A 130 -16.62 -26.77 -15.69
C ASP A 130 -16.31 -27.79 -14.58
N ALA A 131 -15.95 -29.02 -14.98
CA ALA A 131 -15.42 -30.02 -14.05
C ALA A 131 -13.95 -29.72 -13.72
N VAL A 132 -13.66 -29.48 -12.43
CA VAL A 132 -12.30 -29.26 -11.94
C VAL A 132 -11.56 -30.59 -11.82
N ALA A 133 -10.39 -30.70 -12.45
CA ALA A 133 -9.54 -31.88 -12.41
C ALA A 133 -8.29 -31.70 -11.55
N SER A 134 -7.75 -30.48 -11.48
CA SER A 134 -6.58 -30.13 -10.67
C SER A 134 -6.55 -28.64 -10.32
N TYR A 135 -5.60 -28.26 -9.46
CA TYR A 135 -5.35 -26.87 -9.04
C TYR A 135 -3.93 -26.45 -9.42
N SER A 136 -3.78 -25.17 -9.71
CA SER A 136 -2.51 -24.44 -9.86
C SER A 136 -2.65 -23.07 -9.18
N ASP A 137 -1.76 -22.13 -9.45
CA ASP A 137 -1.89 -20.73 -9.06
C ASP A 137 -1.46 -19.79 -10.21
N ASN A 138 -1.55 -18.49 -9.98
CA ASN A 138 -1.17 -17.43 -10.94
C ASN A 138 0.27 -16.92 -10.75
N SER A 139 1.08 -17.60 -9.91
CA SER A 139 2.45 -17.21 -9.54
C SER A 139 2.57 -15.76 -9.09
N ALA A 140 1.53 -15.15 -8.50
CA ALA A 140 1.53 -13.74 -8.12
C ALA A 140 1.86 -13.52 -6.64
N ASP A 141 2.64 -14.41 -6.04
CA ASP A 141 3.13 -14.25 -4.67
C ASP A 141 4.19 -13.16 -4.57
N GLY A 142 4.30 -12.57 -3.38
CA GLY A 142 5.21 -11.46 -3.14
C GLY A 142 5.28 -11.06 -1.68
N TYR A 143 6.20 -10.17 -1.36
CA TYR A 143 6.42 -9.68 -0.01
C TYR A 143 6.84 -8.21 -0.01
N SER A 144 6.66 -7.56 1.13
CA SER A 144 7.20 -6.22 1.38
C SER A 144 7.66 -6.07 2.82
N LEU A 145 8.64 -5.19 3.06
CA LEU A 145 9.19 -4.87 4.38
C LEU A 145 9.55 -3.38 4.42
N SER A 146 9.26 -2.72 5.53
CA SER A 146 9.72 -1.35 5.77
C SER A 146 10.03 -1.10 7.24
N GLY A 147 10.89 -0.12 7.46
CA GLY A 147 11.24 0.39 8.79
C GLY A 147 11.34 1.90 8.77
N ILE A 148 10.86 2.54 9.84
CA ILE A 148 11.00 3.97 10.08
C ILE A 148 11.63 4.15 11.46
N TYR A 149 12.73 4.90 11.51
CA TYR A 149 13.42 5.25 12.74
C TYR A 149 13.28 6.74 13.04
N ALA A 150 12.73 7.08 14.20
CA ALA A 150 12.69 8.46 14.70
C ALA A 150 13.99 8.76 15.48
N ILE A 151 14.71 9.82 15.13
CA ILE A 151 15.96 10.16 15.81
C ILE A 151 15.63 10.96 17.06
N GLY A 152 15.26 10.25 18.14
CA GLY A 152 14.85 10.85 19.42
C GLY A 152 13.84 11.99 19.23
N GLU A 153 14.03 13.08 19.96
CA GLU A 153 13.16 14.26 19.90
C GLU A 153 13.64 15.33 18.88
N THR A 154 14.50 14.97 17.93
CA THR A 154 15.08 15.94 16.98
C THR A 154 14.10 16.43 15.93
N GLY A 155 12.97 15.73 15.74
CA GLY A 155 12.05 15.95 14.62
C GLY A 155 12.50 15.30 13.31
N VAL A 156 13.65 14.62 13.29
CA VAL A 156 14.14 13.85 12.13
C VAL A 156 13.60 12.43 12.15
N LYS A 157 13.11 11.95 11.00
CA LYS A 157 12.79 10.53 10.78
C LYS A 157 13.45 10.05 9.51
N LEU A 158 13.91 8.81 9.51
CA LEU A 158 14.45 8.12 8.35
C LEU A 158 13.64 6.85 8.11
N GLY A 159 13.29 6.59 6.87
CA GLY A 159 12.54 5.40 6.48
C GLY A 159 13.18 4.69 5.30
N ALA A 160 13.10 3.37 5.29
CA ALA A 160 13.48 2.56 4.14
C ALA A 160 12.52 1.39 4.00
N GLY A 161 12.34 0.91 2.77
CA GLY A 161 11.57 -0.29 2.51
C GLY A 161 11.95 -0.96 1.20
N TYR A 162 11.54 -2.21 1.06
CA TYR A 162 11.72 -3.02 -0.14
C TYR A 162 10.48 -3.89 -0.36
N ALA A 163 10.18 -4.18 -1.62
CA ALA A 163 9.16 -5.15 -1.99
C ALA A 163 9.56 -5.92 -3.24
N SER A 164 9.04 -7.14 -3.35
CA SER A 164 9.15 -7.95 -4.56
C SER A 164 7.88 -8.77 -4.75
N GLN A 165 7.44 -8.90 -5.99
CA GLN A 165 6.28 -9.71 -6.36
C GLN A 165 6.43 -10.23 -7.79
N TYR A 166 6.07 -11.50 -8.00
CA TYR A 166 5.98 -12.05 -9.34
C TYR A 166 4.73 -11.56 -10.07
N SER A 167 4.87 -11.22 -11.35
CA SER A 167 3.77 -10.85 -12.26
C SER A 167 3.87 -11.69 -13.54
N GLY A 168 3.36 -12.92 -13.47
CA GLY A 168 3.58 -13.92 -14.53
C GLY A 168 4.97 -14.54 -14.38
N ASP A 169 5.81 -14.45 -15.41
CA ASP A 169 7.15 -15.06 -15.42
C ASP A 169 8.27 -14.13 -14.92
N ALA A 170 7.98 -12.84 -14.69
CA ALA A 170 8.95 -11.84 -14.27
C ALA A 170 8.67 -11.34 -12.84
N ALA A 171 9.74 -11.10 -12.08
CA ALA A 171 9.63 -10.44 -10.79
C ALA A 171 9.60 -8.92 -11.00
N GLN A 172 8.69 -8.25 -10.29
CA GLN A 172 8.77 -6.82 -10.03
C GLN A 172 9.41 -6.62 -8.67
N ASP A 173 10.26 -5.61 -8.55
CA ASP A 173 10.88 -5.26 -7.28
C ASP A 173 11.16 -3.77 -7.19
N GLU A 174 11.18 -3.25 -5.98
CA GLU A 174 11.46 -1.85 -5.70
C GLU A 174 12.01 -1.66 -4.30
N TYR A 175 12.86 -0.66 -4.12
CA TYR A 175 13.21 -0.11 -2.82
C TYR A 175 12.88 1.37 -2.74
N MET A 176 12.61 1.81 -1.52
CA MET A 176 12.36 3.21 -1.21
C MET A 176 13.25 3.67 -0.06
N LEU A 177 13.77 4.90 -0.17
CA LEU A 177 14.48 5.60 0.88
C LEU A 177 13.77 6.93 1.14
N SER A 178 13.63 7.29 2.42
CA SER A 178 12.91 8.49 2.82
C SER A 178 13.56 9.17 4.02
N GLY A 179 13.37 10.48 4.10
CA GLY A 179 13.78 11.28 5.25
C GLY A 179 12.86 12.47 5.42
N SER A 180 12.54 12.81 6.66
CA SER A 180 11.75 13.99 7.00
C SER A 180 12.35 14.76 8.15
N TYR A 181 12.07 16.05 8.20
CA TYR A 181 12.37 16.93 9.32
C TYR A 181 11.16 17.81 9.66
N THR A 182 10.73 17.75 10.91
CA THR A 182 9.67 18.60 11.46
C THR A 182 10.25 19.55 12.49
N MET A 183 9.99 20.85 12.35
CA MET A 183 10.46 21.87 13.28
C MET A 183 9.40 22.96 13.46
N GLY A 184 8.78 22.99 14.65
CA GLY A 184 7.65 23.88 14.91
C GLY A 184 6.51 23.58 13.93
N ASP A 185 6.06 24.62 13.23
CA ASP A 185 4.97 24.51 12.25
C ASP A 185 5.44 24.11 10.84
N LEU A 186 6.73 23.82 10.65
CA LEU A 186 7.34 23.47 9.38
C LEU A 186 7.59 21.96 9.25
N TYR A 187 7.35 21.43 8.06
CA TYR A 187 7.63 20.06 7.67
C TYR A 187 8.37 20.02 6.33
N PHE A 188 9.42 19.20 6.24
CA PHE A 188 10.14 18.92 5.00
C PHE A 188 10.36 17.42 4.87
N ALA A 189 10.28 16.89 3.66
CA ALA A 189 10.57 15.48 3.41
C ALA A 189 11.05 15.22 1.98
N GLY A 190 11.69 14.07 1.81
CA GLY A 190 12.01 13.51 0.50
C GLY A 190 11.82 12.00 0.49
N VAL A 191 11.43 11.48 -0.66
CA VAL A 191 11.32 10.05 -0.98
C VAL A 191 12.04 9.79 -2.29
N PHE A 192 12.84 8.74 -2.30
CA PHE A 192 13.47 8.16 -3.49
C PHE A 192 12.94 6.74 -3.66
N THR A 193 12.53 6.40 -4.88
CA THR A 193 12.04 5.07 -5.26
C THR A 193 12.83 4.59 -6.46
N ASP A 194 13.23 3.32 -6.47
CA ASP A 194 13.95 2.74 -7.60
C ASP A 194 13.68 1.24 -7.69
N GLY A 195 13.52 0.72 -8.91
CA GLY A 195 13.18 -0.67 -9.14
C GLY A 195 12.66 -0.99 -10.53
N GLN A 196 12.17 -2.21 -10.70
CA GLN A 196 11.49 -2.70 -11.91
C GLN A 196 10.01 -2.91 -11.58
N VAL A 197 9.18 -1.92 -11.90
CA VAL A 197 7.77 -1.86 -11.46
C VAL A 197 6.75 -1.93 -12.60
N ALA A 198 7.18 -1.82 -13.86
CA ALA A 198 6.29 -2.00 -15.02
C ALA A 198 6.25 -3.47 -15.49
N LYS A 199 5.20 -3.85 -16.23
CA LYS A 199 5.16 -5.15 -16.92
C LYS A 199 6.23 -5.16 -18.03
N ASN A 200 7.07 -6.19 -18.05
CA ASN A 200 8.22 -6.39 -18.96
C ASN A 200 9.47 -5.56 -18.60
N ASP A 201 10.02 -5.75 -17.38
CA ASP A 201 11.34 -5.23 -16.98
C ASP A 201 11.50 -3.71 -17.13
N GLY A 202 10.42 -2.96 -16.88
CA GLY A 202 10.48 -1.51 -17.03
C GLY A 202 11.14 -0.87 -15.82
N ASP A 203 12.37 -0.37 -16.01
CA ASP A 203 13.10 0.40 -15.02
C ASP A 203 12.29 1.63 -14.61
N TYR A 204 12.25 1.88 -13.31
CA TYR A 204 11.57 3.01 -12.71
C TYR A 204 12.45 3.66 -11.66
N THR A 205 12.58 4.98 -11.77
CA THR A 205 13.24 5.79 -10.75
C THR A 205 12.37 7.01 -10.45
N GLY A 206 12.04 7.24 -9.19
CA GLY A 206 11.14 8.29 -8.73
C GLY A 206 11.77 9.13 -7.63
N TYR A 207 11.58 10.45 -7.72
CA TYR A 207 12.00 11.41 -6.71
C TYR A 207 10.83 12.30 -6.31
N GLU A 208 10.58 12.38 -5.01
CA GLU A 208 9.64 13.32 -4.44
C GLU A 208 10.29 14.17 -3.36
N VAL A 209 9.98 15.46 -3.36
CA VAL A 209 10.26 16.37 -2.24
C VAL A 209 8.99 17.10 -1.84
N ALA A 210 8.80 17.28 -0.55
CA ALA A 210 7.60 17.89 0.02
C ALA A 210 7.96 18.92 1.10
N ALA A 211 7.17 19.99 1.16
CA ALA A 211 7.25 20.99 2.21
C ALA A 211 5.84 21.40 2.66
N ALA A 212 5.65 21.59 3.97
CA ALA A 212 4.42 22.14 4.51
C ALA A 212 4.66 23.15 5.65
N TYR A 213 3.70 24.06 5.80
CA TYR A 213 3.64 25.05 6.86
C TYR A 213 2.22 25.15 7.43
N THR A 214 2.10 25.05 8.75
CA THR A 214 0.82 25.20 9.47
C THR A 214 0.68 26.61 10.03
N LEU A 215 -0.38 27.32 9.64
CA LEU A 215 -0.73 28.63 10.16
C LEU A 215 -2.14 28.59 10.78
N GLY A 216 -2.21 28.44 12.09
CA GLY A 216 -3.47 28.29 12.80
C GLY A 216 -4.22 27.03 12.36
N GLN A 217 -5.33 27.18 11.65
CA GLN A 217 -6.12 26.05 11.12
C GLN A 217 -5.80 25.73 9.66
N THR A 218 -4.93 26.51 9.01
CA THR A 218 -4.62 26.36 7.58
C THR A 218 -3.28 25.65 7.43
N VAL A 219 -3.22 24.63 6.59
CA VAL A 219 -1.98 23.97 6.18
C VAL A 219 -1.69 24.31 4.72
N PHE A 220 -0.51 24.86 4.46
CA PHE A 220 0.01 25.07 3.12
C PHE A 220 0.99 23.95 2.81
N SER A 221 0.82 23.27 1.67
CA SER A 221 1.70 22.17 1.25
C SER A 221 2.12 22.35 -0.21
N SER A 222 3.35 21.99 -0.54
CA SER A 222 3.87 21.93 -1.91
C SER A 222 4.72 20.67 -2.09
N THR A 223 4.65 20.08 -3.28
CA THR A 223 5.48 18.94 -3.66
C THR A 223 6.13 19.17 -5.02
N TYR A 224 7.27 18.53 -5.25
CA TYR A 224 7.84 18.29 -6.57
C TYR A 224 7.99 16.79 -6.73
N ASN A 225 7.45 16.25 -7.83
CA ASN A 225 7.45 14.82 -8.14
C ASN A 225 8.02 14.65 -9.55
N ASN A 226 8.96 13.73 -9.71
CA ASN A 226 9.57 13.42 -11.00
C ASN A 226 9.85 11.91 -11.06
N ALA A 227 9.29 11.23 -12.06
CA ALA A 227 9.55 9.83 -12.30
C ALA A 227 10.13 9.62 -13.69
N GLU A 228 11.02 8.65 -13.82
CA GLU A 228 11.54 8.15 -15.07
C GLU A 228 11.11 6.69 -15.20
N THR A 229 10.48 6.34 -16.33
CA THR A 229 10.14 4.94 -16.68
C THR A 229 10.77 4.61 -18.01
N ASN A 230 11.68 3.63 -18.06
CA ASN A 230 12.41 3.25 -19.27
C ASN A 230 13.13 4.43 -19.97
N GLY A 231 13.68 5.37 -19.21
CA GLY A 231 14.33 6.56 -19.78
C GLY A 231 13.40 7.70 -20.15
N GLU A 232 12.08 7.52 -20.06
CA GLU A 232 11.08 8.55 -20.36
C GLU A 232 10.60 9.21 -19.05
N THR A 233 10.72 10.54 -18.98
CA THR A 233 10.35 11.32 -17.79
C THR A 233 8.85 11.65 -17.79
N SER A 234 8.21 11.50 -16.63
CA SER A 234 6.80 11.84 -16.35
C SER A 234 6.62 12.60 -15.04
#